data_AF-A0A923BUE6-F1
#
_entry.id   AF-A0A923BUE6-F1
#
_cell.length_a   1.000
_cell.length_b   1.000
_cell.length_c   1.000
_cell.angle_alpha   90.00
_cell.angle_beta   90.00
_cell.angle_gamma   90.00
#
_symmetry.space_group_name_H-M   'P 1'
#
loop_
_entity.id
_entity.type
_entity.pdbx_description
1 polymer ?
#
loop_
_entity_poly.entity_id
_entity_poly.type
_entity_poly.pdbx_seq_one_letter_code
_entity_poly.pdbx_strand_id
1 'polypeptide(L)' 'MPLIRIEPIEDQVTGRFAIEIYYPADAERPLVTTAPRYKSAAAAEQDTIAILASNANNPAPEEPADRR' A
#
# COMPACT_ATOMS: atom_id res chain seq x y z
N MET A 1 0.83 -11.93 -16.22
CA MET A 1 -0.28 -11.68 -15.27
C MET A 1 0.26 -10.82 -14.13
N PRO A 2 -0.47 -9.80 -13.66
CA PRO A 2 -0.03 -9.01 -12.51
C PRO A 2 0.03 -9.90 -11.26
N LEU A 3 1.08 -9.73 -10.44
CA LEU A 3 1.27 -10.53 -9.22
C LEU A 3 0.42 -10.02 -8.04
N ILE A 4 0.19 -8.72 -8.00
CA ILE A 4 -0.59 -8.04 -6.95
C ILE A 4 -1.63 -7.12 -7.59
N ARG A 5 -2.71 -6.87 -6.86
CA ARG A 5 -3.70 -5.82 -7.15
C ARG A 5 -3.72 -4.84 -5.98
N ILE A 6 -3.71 -3.55 -6.28
CA ILE A 6 -3.71 -2.48 -5.28
C ILE A 6 -4.92 -1.62 -5.57
N GLU A 7 -5.77 -1.40 -4.56
CA GLU A 7 -7.01 -0.64 -4.72
C GLU A 7 -7.20 0.38 -3.60
N PRO A 8 -7.58 1.62 -3.93
CA PRO A 8 -8.10 2.55 -2.95
C PRO A 8 -9.54 2.19 -2.59
N ILE A 9 -9.81 2.01 -1.30
CA ILE A 9 -11.14 1.67 -0.78
C ILE A 9 -11.61 2.74 0.19
N GLU A 10 -12.85 3.18 0.01
CA GLU A 10 -13.47 4.15 0.91
C GLU A 10 -13.95 3.46 2.20
N ASP A 11 -13.42 3.91 3.33
CA ASP A 11 -14.00 3.59 4.63
C ASP A 11 -15.25 4.45 4.85
N GLN A 12 -16.41 3.79 4.82
CA GLN A 12 -17.72 4.43 4.96
C GLN A 12 -17.91 5.10 6.33
N VAL A 13 -17.15 4.70 7.37
CA VAL A 13 -17.24 5.30 8.70
C VAL A 13 -16.58 6.68 8.73
N THR A 14 -15.40 6.81 8.13
CA THR A 14 -14.61 8.05 8.17
C THR A 14 -14.71 8.91 6.91
N GLY A 15 -15.24 8.38 5.81
CA GLY A 15 -15.22 9.00 4.49
C GLY A 15 -13.80 9.19 3.93
N ARG A 16 -12.84 8.42 4.44
CA ARG A 16 -11.44 8.45 4.02
C ARG A 16 -11.09 7.19 3.26
N PHE A 17 -10.12 7.31 2.37
CA PHE A 17 -9.65 6.18 1.59
C PHE A 17 -8.47 5.51 2.31
N ALA A 18 -8.50 4.18 2.33
CA ALA A 18 -7.40 3.28 2.66
C ALA A 18 -6.87 2.64 1.36
N ILE A 19 -5.75 1.93 1.47
CA ILE A 19 -5.21 1.08 0.40
C ILE A 19 -5.37 -0.38 0.81
N GLU A 20 -5.91 -1.17 -0.11
CA GLU A 20 -5.94 -2.62 -0.03
C GLU A 20 -4.96 -3.23 -1.03
N ILE A 21 -4.18 -4.22 -0.59
CA ILE A 21 -3.24 -4.96 -1.42
C ILE A 21 -3.66 -6.42 -1.40
N TYR A 22 -3.90 -6.97 -2.59
CA TYR A 22 -4.32 -8.35 -2.81
C TYR A 22 -3.17 -9.17 -3.38
N TYR A 23 -2.95 -10.34 -2.77
CA TYR A 23 -2.01 -11.35 -3.26
C TYR A 23 -2.59 -12.76 -3.07
N PRO A 24 -2.74 -13.56 -4.14
CA PRO A 24 -2.55 -13.19 -5.55
C PRO A 24 -3.51 -12.07 -5.98
N ALA A 25 -3.27 -11.47 -7.16
CA ALA A 25 -4.04 -10.31 -7.63
C ALA A 25 -5.57 -10.54 -7.69
N ASP A 26 -5.99 -11.79 -7.89
CA ASP A 26 -7.38 -12.25 -7.96
C ASP A 26 -7.95 -12.74 -6.61
N ALA A 27 -7.19 -12.59 -5.51
CA ALA A 27 -7.68 -12.94 -4.19
C ALA A 27 -8.95 -12.16 -3.83
N GLU A 28 -9.90 -12.85 -3.20
CA GLU A 28 -11.16 -12.26 -2.71
C GLU A 28 -10.96 -11.36 -1.50
N ARG A 29 -9.86 -11.56 -0.75
CA ARG A 29 -9.54 -10.80 0.46
C ARG A 29 -8.17 -10.16 0.35
N PRO A 30 -8.00 -8.95 0.89
CA PRO A 30 -6.71 -8.29 0.88
C PRO A 30 -5.73 -9.02 1.82
N LEU A 31 -4.47 -9.05 1.41
CA LEU A 31 -3.35 -9.43 2.28
C LEU A 31 -3.04 -8.31 3.27
N VAL A 32 -3.16 -7.05 2.83
CA VAL A 32 -2.89 -5.85 3.64
C VAL A 32 -3.99 -4.82 3.40
N THR A 33 -4.49 -4.24 4.50
CA THR A 33 -5.36 -3.05 4.48
C THR A 33 -4.71 -1.98 5.35
N THR A 34 -4.46 -0.80 4.79
CA THR A 34 -3.88 0.33 5.54
C THR A 34 -4.95 1.05 6.36
N ALA A 35 -4.52 1.89 7.30
CA ALA A 35 -5.44 2.83 7.95
C ALA A 35 -6.02 3.84 6.94
N PRO A 36 -7.31 4.22 7.05
CA PRO A 36 -7.94 5.18 6.15
C PRO A 36 -7.44 6.60 6.47
N ARG A 37 -6.79 7.25 5.50
CA ARG A 37 -6.14 8.57 5.71
C ARG A 37 -6.30 9.54 4.54
N TYR A 38 -6.54 9.03 3.33
CA TYR A 38 -6.60 9.86 2.13
C TYR A 38 -7.97 10.49 1.95
N LYS A 39 -8.01 11.69 1.34
CA LYS A 39 -9.26 12.42 1.07
C LYS A 39 -9.99 11.96 -0.20
N SER A 40 -9.30 11.21 -1.07
CA SER A 40 -9.85 10.70 -2.33
C SER A 40 -9.07 9.47 -2.78
N ALA A 41 -9.66 8.66 -3.65
CA ALA A 41 -8.99 7.53 -4.31
C ALA A 41 -7.72 7.98 -5.06
N ALA A 42 -7.81 9.07 -5.84
CA ALA A 42 -6.67 9.59 -6.59
C ALA A 42 -5.48 9.98 -5.70
N ALA A 43 -5.74 10.57 -4.52
CA ALA A 43 -4.67 10.91 -3.58
C ALA A 43 -4.00 9.64 -3.00
N ALA A 44 -4.79 8.60 -2.73
CA ALA A 44 -4.28 7.32 -2.25
C ALA A 44 -3.43 6.60 -3.31
N GLU A 45 -3.87 6.60 -4.57
CA GLU A 45 -3.12 6.03 -5.71
C GLU A 45 -1.80 6.76 -5.94
N GLN A 46 -1.81 8.10 -5.98
CA GLN A 46 -0.61 8.89 -6.19
C GLN A 46 0.45 8.67 -5.11
N ASP A 47 0.04 8.66 -3.83
CA ASP A 47 0.95 8.40 -2.73
C ASP A 47 1.49 6.97 -2.77
N THR A 48 0.65 5.99 -3.14
CA THR A 48 1.10 4.61 -3.31
C THR A 48 2.15 4.48 -4.40
N ILE A 49 1.94 5.10 -5.56
CA ILE A 49 2.94 5.15 -6.63
C ILE A 49 4.24 5.80 -6.14
N ALA A 50 4.15 6.91 -5.41
CA ALA A 50 5.31 7.59 -4.86
C ALA A 50 6.09 6.73 -3.86
N ILE A 51 5.40 6.04 -2.95
CA ILE A 51 5.99 5.13 -1.96
C ILE A 51 6.69 3.96 -2.66
N LEU A 52 6.03 3.33 -3.64
CA LEU A 52 6.62 2.21 -4.39
C LEU A 52 7.84 2.66 -5.19
N ALA A 53 7.75 3.80 -5.89
CA ALA A 53 8.87 4.35 -6.65
C ALA A 53 10.04 4.75 -5.73
N SER A 54 9.77 5.32 -4.56
CA SER A 54 10.79 5.69 -3.59
C SER A 54 11.52 4.47 -3.04
N ASN A 55 10.78 3.45 -2.57
CA ASN A 55 11.38 2.24 -2.01
C ASN A 55 12.12 1.40 -3.07
N ALA A 56 11.64 1.38 -4.32
CA ALA A 56 12.33 0.67 -5.40
C ALA A 56 13.68 1.30 -5.75
N ASN A 57 13.82 2.62 -5.62
CA ASN A 57 15.06 3.33 -5.92
C ASN A 57 15.99 3.48 -4.71
N ASN A 58 15.45 3.44 -3.49
CA ASN A 58 16.18 3.58 -2.25
C ASN A 58 15.90 2.37 -1.35
N PRO A 59 16.52 1.20 -1.61
CA PRO A 59 16.34 0.04 -0.76
C PRO A 59 16.75 0.40 0.68
N ALA A 60 16.03 -0.16 1.66
CA ALA A 60 16.34 0.07 3.06
C ALA A 60 17.82 -0.25 3.33
N PRO A 61 18.53 0.57 4.12
CA PRO A 61 19.89 0.25 4.54
C PRO A 61 19.91 -1.16 5.15
N GLU A 62 20.92 -1.97 4.81
CA GLU A 62 21.12 -3.24 5.51
C GLU A 62 21.20 -2.96 7.02
N GLU A 63 20.37 -3.65 7.82
CA GLU A 63 20.45 -3.53 9.27
C GLU A 63 21.89 -3.84 9.70
N PRO A 64 22.54 -2.98 10.51
CA PRO A 64 23.87 -3.29 10.98
C PRO A 64 23.82 -4.58 11.78
N ALA A 65 24.62 -5.55 11.36
CA ALA A 65 24.79 -6.83 12.02
C ALA A 65 25.53 -6.66 13.36
N ASP A 66 24.91 -6.03 14.36
CA ASP A 66 25.19 -6.26 15.78
C ASP A 66 24.32 -5.38 16.68
N ARG A 67 23.39 -6.02 17.37
CA ARG A 67 23.06 -5.70 18.77
C ARG A 67 22.98 -7.01 19.52
N ARG A 68 24.15 -7.51 19.94
CA ARG A 68 24.29 -8.48 21.03
C ARG A 68 24.82 -7.79 22.26
#